data_AF-A0A1B6HX56-F1
#
_entry.id   AF-A0A1B6HX56-F1
#
_cell.length_a   1.000
_cell.length_b   1.000
_cell.length_c   1.000
_cell.angle_alpha   90.00
_cell.angle_beta   90.00
_cell.angle_gamma   90.00
#
_symmetry.space_group_name_H-M   'P 1'
#
loop_
_entity.id
_entity.type
_entity.pdbx_description
1 polymer ?
#
loop_
_entity_poly.entity_id
_entity_poly.type
_entity_poly.pdbx_seq_one_letter_code
_entity_poly.pdbx_strand_id
1 'polypeptide(L)'
;GKPYPSAGFTSVYILAHEMGHNLGMHHDSSSNMCPSEGYIMSPSRGTNGETLWSSCSAQVMQKLSEKKCLEDSPGTVTAERNHGKMHDHPGQLWGAKRQCEVL
;
A
#
# COMPACT_ATOMS: atom_id res chain seq x y z
N GLY A 1 17.58 -13.81 -4.80
CA GLY A 1 17.44 -12.87 -3.67
C GLY A 1 16.74 -13.60 -2.54
N LYS A 2 17.09 -13.32 -1.28
CA LYS A 2 16.32 -13.88 -0.16
C LYS A 2 14.88 -13.32 -0.24
N PRO A 3 13.83 -14.14 -0.08
CA PRO A 3 12.47 -13.63 -0.02
C PRO A 3 12.40 -12.63 1.13
N TYR A 4 12.01 -11.39 0.84
CA TYR A 4 11.75 -10.39 1.87
C TYR A 4 10.52 -10.79 2.66
N PRO A 5 10.49 -10.57 3.98
CA PRO A 5 9.35 -10.95 4.80
C PRO A 5 8.07 -10.27 4.29
N SER A 6 7.15 -11.11 3.81
CA SER A 6 5.77 -10.74 3.47
C SER A 6 4.84 -10.77 4.70
N ALA A 7 5.40 -11.05 5.87
CA ALA A 7 4.74 -11.09 7.17
C ALA A 7 5.06 -9.84 8.01
N GLY A 8 4.47 -9.72 9.19
CA GLY A 8 4.67 -8.57 10.08
C GLY A 8 4.18 -7.24 9.47
N PHE A 9 4.74 -6.12 9.94
CA PHE A 9 4.33 -4.78 9.50
C PHE A 9 4.72 -4.47 8.05
N THR A 10 5.69 -5.19 7.48
CA THR A 10 6.07 -5.03 6.08
C THR A 10 5.00 -5.54 5.11
N SER A 11 4.02 -6.31 5.57
CA SER A 11 2.87 -6.74 4.76
C SER A 11 2.02 -5.57 4.24
N VAL A 12 1.99 -4.42 4.94
CA VAL A 12 1.20 -3.24 4.52
C VAL A 12 1.64 -2.68 3.16
N TYR A 13 2.93 -2.79 2.86
CA TYR A 13 3.46 -2.39 1.55
C TYR A 13 2.93 -3.27 0.43
N ILE A 14 2.93 -4.59 0.65
CA ILE A 14 2.40 -5.56 -0.31
C ILE A 14 0.91 -5.31 -0.51
N LEU A 15 0.17 -5.13 0.59
CA LEU A 15 -1.25 -4.78 0.51
C LEU A 15 -1.47 -3.53 -0.36
N ALA A 16 -0.72 -2.45 -0.11
CA ALA A 16 -0.83 -1.23 -0.91
C ALA A 16 -0.48 -1.48 -2.39
N HIS A 17 0.60 -2.22 -2.68
CA HIS A 17 1.02 -2.58 -4.03
C HIS A 17 -0.06 -3.36 -4.80
N GLU A 18 -0.60 -4.42 -4.19
CA GLU A 18 -1.64 -5.25 -4.81
C GLU A 18 -2.98 -4.49 -4.94
N MET A 19 -3.31 -3.59 -4.01
CA MET A 19 -4.43 -2.68 -4.18
C MET A 19 -4.20 -1.72 -5.35
N GLY A 20 -2.98 -1.23 -5.55
CA GLY A 20 -2.60 -0.44 -6.73
C GLY A 20 -2.87 -1.19 -8.04
N HIS A 21 -2.49 -2.47 -8.12
CA HIS A 21 -2.82 -3.32 -9.26
C HIS A 21 -4.33 -3.47 -9.48
N ASN A 22 -5.11 -3.68 -8.41
CA ASN A 22 -6.57 -3.73 -8.51
C ASN A 22 -7.18 -2.42 -9.04
N LEU A 23 -6.54 -1.27 -8.79
CA LEU A 23 -6.92 0.04 -9.31
C LEU A 23 -6.37 0.32 -10.72
N GLY A 24 -5.65 -0.62 -11.32
CA GLY A 24 -5.13 -0.55 -12.69
C GLY A 24 -3.71 0.02 -12.81
N MET A 25 -2.99 0.17 -11.70
CA MET A 25 -1.59 0.61 -11.76
C MET A 25 -0.71 -0.53 -12.30
N HIS A 26 0.23 -0.19 -13.18
CA HIS A 26 1.32 -1.08 -13.57
C HIS A 26 2.57 -0.77 -12.74
N HIS A 27 3.56 -1.66 -12.78
CA HIS A 27 4.83 -1.37 -12.16
C HIS A 27 5.44 -0.07 -12.73
N ASP A 28 6.13 0.69 -11.88
CA ASP A 28 6.99 1.76 -12.35
C ASP A 28 8.08 1.19 -13.29
N SER A 29 8.52 1.99 -14.26
CA SER A 29 9.38 1.61 -15.39
C SER A 29 8.77 0.63 -16.41
N SER A 30 7.58 0.07 -16.15
CA SER A 30 6.85 -0.76 -17.12
C SER A 30 6.07 0.12 -18.09
N SER A 31 6.69 0.39 -19.25
CA SER A 31 6.10 1.22 -20.31
C SER A 31 5.71 2.64 -19.84
N ASN A 32 6.41 3.15 -18.83
CA ASN A 32 6.24 4.50 -18.28
C ASN A 32 7.61 5.10 -17.90
N MET A 33 7.64 6.40 -17.60
CA MET A 33 8.88 7.16 -17.36
C MET A 33 9.33 7.17 -15.89
N CYS A 34 8.60 6.51 -14.99
CA CYS A 34 8.94 6.53 -13.57
C CYS A 34 10.12 5.59 -13.26
N PRO A 35 10.96 5.94 -12.27
CA PRO A 35 12.07 5.08 -11.86
C PRO A 35 11.58 3.71 -11.41
N SER A 36 12.34 2.65 -11.69
CA SER A 36 11.97 1.28 -11.29
C SER A 36 11.94 1.09 -9.77
N GLU A 37 12.63 1.92 -8.99
CA GLU A 37 12.77 1.79 -7.54
C GLU A 37 12.35 3.07 -6.82
N GLY A 38 11.96 2.95 -5.54
CA GLY A 38 11.69 4.09 -4.65
C GLY A 38 10.22 4.42 -4.44
N TYR A 39 9.30 3.68 -5.06
CA TYR A 39 7.86 3.91 -4.97
C TYR A 39 7.09 2.62 -4.70
N ILE A 40 5.84 2.74 -4.28
CA ILE A 40 4.98 1.59 -3.94
C ILE A 40 4.82 0.63 -5.13
N MET A 41 4.79 1.14 -6.37
CA MET A 41 4.63 0.31 -7.57
C MET A 41 5.97 -0.11 -8.21
N SER A 42 7.09 0.02 -7.51
CA SER A 42 8.37 -0.55 -7.96
C SER A 42 8.23 -2.06 -8.23
N PRO A 43 8.78 -2.63 -9.34
CA PRO A 43 8.67 -4.05 -9.66
C PRO A 43 9.36 -4.94 -8.62
N SER A 44 10.37 -4.40 -7.95
CA SER A 44 11.05 -5.03 -6.83
C SER A 44 10.73 -4.26 -5.56
N ARG A 45 10.69 -4.99 -4.44
CA ARG A 45 10.56 -4.37 -3.13
C ARG A 45 11.90 -3.76 -2.72
N GLY A 46 11.92 -2.44 -2.56
CA GLY A 46 13.09 -1.75 -2.04
C GLY A 46 13.26 -1.95 -0.52
N THR A 47 14.43 -1.57 -0.01
CA THR A 47 14.79 -1.73 1.40
C THR A 47 14.50 -0.51 2.25
N ASN A 48 14.04 0.59 1.65
CA ASN A 48 13.89 1.86 2.33
C ASN A 48 12.46 2.08 2.86
N GLY A 49 11.53 1.15 2.61
CA GLY A 49 10.15 1.29 3.03
C GLY A 49 9.45 2.34 2.18
N GLU A 50 9.44 2.11 0.88
CA GLU A 50 8.85 2.99 -0.13
C GLU A 50 7.37 3.22 0.21
N THR A 51 7.05 4.41 0.68
CA THR A 51 5.70 4.80 1.16
C THR A 51 5.05 5.85 0.26
N LEU A 52 5.68 6.12 -0.88
CA LEU A 52 5.24 7.13 -1.84
C LEU A 52 4.77 6.46 -3.14
N TRP A 53 3.77 7.06 -3.76
CA TRP A 53 3.33 6.72 -5.12
C TRP A 53 4.11 7.55 -6.14
N SER A 54 4.43 6.95 -7.29
CA SER A 54 5.09 7.67 -8.38
C SER A 54 4.10 8.60 -9.10
N SER A 55 4.61 9.51 -9.91
CA SER A 55 3.76 10.32 -10.80
C SER A 55 3.01 9.47 -11.82
N CYS A 56 3.55 8.31 -12.21
CA CYS A 56 2.91 7.36 -13.13
C CYS A 56 1.73 6.66 -12.46
N SER A 57 1.88 6.20 -11.21
CA SER A 57 0.76 5.67 -10.42
C SER A 57 -0.33 6.71 -10.20
N ALA A 58 0.04 7.97 -9.93
CA ALA A 58 -0.91 9.06 -9.74
C ALA A 58 -1.73 9.36 -11.01
N GLN A 59 -1.12 9.27 -12.20
CA GLN A 59 -1.84 9.45 -13.48
C GLN A 59 -2.91 8.37 -13.71
N VAL A 60 -2.68 7.13 -13.25
CA VAL A 60 -3.70 6.08 -13.31
C VAL A 60 -4.88 6.44 -12.39
N MET A 61 -4.59 6.91 -11.17
CA MET A 61 -5.63 7.31 -10.21
C MET A 61 -6.52 8.45 -10.70
N GLN A 62 -5.98 9.37 -11.52
CA GLN A 62 -6.79 10.44 -12.11
C GLN A 62 -7.90 9.91 -13.03
N LYS A 63 -7.76 8.69 -13.55
CA LYS A 63 -8.77 8.03 -14.39
C LYS A 63 -9.73 7.14 -13.59
N LEU A 64 -9.61 7.12 -12.26
CA LEU A 64 -10.41 6.25 -11.41
C LEU A 64 -11.90 6.64 -11.37
N SER A 65 -12.26 7.87 -11.75
CA SER A 65 -13.66 8.30 -11.93
C SER A 65 -14.44 7.46 -12.94
N GLU A 66 -13.75 6.65 -13.75
CA GLU A 66 -14.40 5.67 -14.64
C GLU A 66 -14.91 4.43 -13.89
N LYS A 67 -14.50 4.23 -12.61
CA LYS A 67 -14.85 3.08 -11.76
C LYS A 67 -15.99 3.43 -10.81
N LYS A 68 -17.22 3.46 -11.34
CA LYS A 68 -18.45 3.83 -10.60
C LYS A 68 -18.73 3.01 -9.33
N CYS A 69 -18.18 1.80 -9.21
CA CYS A 69 -18.34 0.96 -8.01
C CYS A 69 -17.54 1.43 -6.79
N LEU A 70 -16.77 2.51 -6.92
CA LEU A 70 -16.03 3.14 -5.82
C LEU A 70 -16.67 4.47 -5.36
N GLU A 71 -17.78 4.87 -5.98
CA GLU A 71 -18.44 6.16 -5.72
C GLU A 71 -19.56 6.07 -4.68
N ASP A 72 -19.99 4.86 -4.30
CA ASP A 72 -20.99 4.70 -3.25
C ASP A 72 -20.40 5.02 -1.87
N SER A 73 -21.21 5.67 -1.05
CA SER A 73 -20.84 5.86 0.36
C SER A 73 -21.01 4.54 1.11
N PRO A 74 -20.08 4.20 2.02
CA PRO A 74 -20.26 3.04 2.87
C PRO A 74 -21.58 3.18 3.63
N GLY A 75 -22.33 2.08 3.74
CA GLY A 75 -23.53 2.03 4.56
C GLY A 75 -23.22 2.26 6.05
N THR A 76 -24.22 2.11 6.92
CA THR A 76 -24.06 2.29 8.37
C THR A 76 -22.87 1.50 8.90
N VAL A 77 -21.84 2.20 9.36
CA VAL A 77 -20.64 1.59 9.93
C VAL A 77 -21.02 1.03 11.31
N THR A 78 -21.11 -0.29 11.42
CA THR A 78 -21.34 -0.95 12.71
C THR A 78 -20.11 -0.81 13.61
N ALA A 79 -20.28 -1.07 14.91
CA ALA A 79 -19.16 -1.05 15.84
C ALA A 79 -18.04 -2.03 15.45
N GLU A 80 -18.37 -3.17 14.81
CA GLU A 80 -17.36 -4.13 14.32
C GLU A 80 -16.62 -3.62 13.07
N ARG A 81 -17.24 -2.78 12.24
CA ARG A 81 -16.65 -2.24 11.01
C ARG A 81 -15.97 -0.88 11.23
N ASN A 82 -16.03 -0.34 12.45
CA ASN A 82 -15.38 0.90 12.83
C ASN A 82 -13.90 0.67 13.14
N HIS A 83 -13.07 0.68 12.09
CA HIS A 83 -11.62 0.58 12.17
C HIS A 83 -10.93 1.91 12.57
N GLY A 84 -11.71 2.98 12.77
CA GLY A 84 -11.20 4.32 13.13
C GLY A 84 -10.73 4.46 14.58
N LYS A 85 -10.88 3.42 15.40
CA LYS A 85 -10.44 3.40 16.82
C LYS A 85 -8.92 3.23 16.98
N MET A 86 -8.20 2.98 15.89
CA MET A 86 -6.75 2.82 15.88
C MET A 86 -6.11 4.21 15.83
N HIS A 87 -6.08 4.91 16.96
CA HIS A 87 -5.63 6.31 17.03
C HIS A 87 -4.10 6.47 17.08
N ASP A 88 -3.38 5.44 17.52
CA ASP A 88 -1.92 5.48 17.66
C ASP A 88 -1.22 4.82 16.48
N HIS A 89 -0.04 5.34 16.12
CA HIS A 89 0.78 4.70 15.09
C HIS A 89 1.19 3.29 15.55
N PRO A 90 1.22 2.29 14.65
CA PRO A 90 1.59 0.92 15.05
C PRO A 90 2.91 0.84 15.82
N GLY A 91 3.90 1.68 15.47
CA GLY A 91 5.19 1.75 16.18
C GLY A 91 5.15 2.32 17.60
N GLN A 92 4.09 3.04 18.00
CA GLN A 92 3.88 3.51 19.38
C GLN A 92 3.32 2.39 20.27
N LEU A 93 2.50 1.50 19.70
CA LEU A 93 1.92 0.35 20.41
C LEU A 93 2.83 -0.89 20.37
N TRP A 94 3.59 -1.04 19.28
CA TRP A 94 4.51 -2.15 19.02
C TRP A 94 5.94 -1.63 18.99
N GLY A 95 6.62 -1.66 20.13
CA GLY A 95 8.06 -1.33 20.19
C GLY A 95 8.91 -2.27 19.34
N ALA A 96 10.16 -1.88 19.07
CA ALA A 96 11.07 -2.58 18.15
C ALA A 96 11.17 -4.10 18.38
N LYS A 97 11.28 -4.53 19.65
CA LYS A 97 11.32 -5.96 20.00
C LYS A 97 10.09 -6.72 19.51
N ARG A 98 8.89 -6.19 19.76
CA ARG A 98 7.62 -6.82 19.36
C ARG A 98 7.45 -6.85 17.84
N GLN A 99 7.98 -5.86 17.14
CA GLN A 99 7.97 -5.86 15.67
C GLN A 99 8.86 -7.00 15.13
N CYS A 100 10.02 -7.26 15.75
CA CYS A 100 10.86 -8.39 15.36
C CYS A 100 10.25 -9.76 15.66
N GLU A 101 9.41 -9.86 16.70
CA GLU A 101 8.73 -11.12 17.08
C GLU A 101 7.64 -11.53 16.09
N VAL A 102 7.20 -10.64 15.20
CA VAL A 102 6.12 -10.90 14.20
C VAL A 102 6.62 -10.91 12.75
N LEU A 103 7.94 -10.88 12.53
CA LEU A 103 8.57 -10.98 11.20
C LEU A 103 8.61 -12.43 10.69
#